data_AF-A0ABD0PY79-F1
#
_entry.id   AF-A0ABD0PY79-F1
#
_cell.length_a   1.000
_cell.length_b   1.000
_cell.length_c   1.000
_cell.angle_alpha   90.00
_cell.angle_beta   90.00
_cell.angle_gamma   90.00
#
_symmetry.space_group_name_H-M   'P 1'
#
loop_
_entity.id
_entity.type
_entity.pdbx_description
1 polymer ?
#
loop_
_entity_poly.entity_id
_entity_poly.type
_entity_poly.pdbx_seq_one_letter_code
_entity_poly.pdbx_strand_id
1 'polypeptide(L)'
;EAYVNLLSLRLELKKDHQALAQEDYPIKLVNKEKDLSLLYGTLRKKMYTTVRDSSAHPSRYKELLVYVAYIILEEEKRQGEPGAMQGWREEWRDAVLNGVRDTLKKVPLDSREQNASWLAVHLGLLGKAAVEDLMRVKTELLSSYSEDFNVFETYVSCYHEAVEEHLKKLLEKVTELKDYYALLDFIIHRYP
;
A
#
# COMPACT_ATOMS: atom_id res chain seq x y z
N GLU A 1 21.84 3.69 5.05
CA GLU A 1 22.43 4.96 5.54
C GLU A 1 21.38 5.99 5.97
N ALA A 2 20.46 6.42 5.10
CA ALA A 2 19.47 7.47 5.46
C ALA A 2 18.61 7.17 6.71
N TYR A 3 18.15 5.92 6.89
CA TYR A 3 17.38 5.54 8.09
C TYR A 3 18.22 5.54 9.37
N VAL A 4 19.50 5.20 9.29
CA VAL A 4 20.42 5.26 10.45
C VAL A 4 20.63 6.70 10.89
N ASN A 5 20.76 7.64 9.95
CA ASN A 5 20.87 9.06 10.26
C ASN A 5 19.61 9.60 10.95
N LEU A 6 18.42 9.15 10.54
CA LEU A 6 17.15 9.45 11.21
C LEU A 6 17.13 8.98 12.66
N LEU A 7 17.62 7.75 12.92
CA LEU A 7 17.72 7.20 14.27
C LEU A 7 18.69 8.02 15.14
N SER A 8 19.83 8.44 14.59
CA SER A 8 20.79 9.30 15.28
C SER A 8 20.18 10.66 15.65
N LEU A 9 19.49 11.31 14.70
CA LEU A 9 18.80 12.58 14.94
C LEU A 9 17.72 12.45 16.03
N ARG A 10 16.94 11.37 16.03
CA ARG A 10 15.96 11.10 17.09
C ARG A 10 16.63 10.92 18.45
N LEU A 11 17.75 10.20 18.51
CA LEU A 11 18.49 9.99 19.76
C LEU A 11 19.03 11.32 20.32
N GLU A 12 19.57 12.19 19.48
CA GLU A 12 19.99 13.54 19.86
C GLU A 12 18.82 14.34 20.42
N LEU A 13 17.68 14.31 19.74
CA LEU A 13 16.47 15.02 20.15
C LEU A 13 15.94 14.52 21.51
N LYS A 14 16.03 13.21 21.77
CA LYS A 14 15.67 12.60 23.07
C LYS A 14 16.63 13.05 24.18
N LYS A 15 17.93 13.14 23.91
CA LYS A 15 18.93 13.65 24.87
C LYS A 15 18.71 15.14 25.16
N ASP A 16 18.46 15.94 24.13
CA ASP A 16 18.18 17.37 24.28
C ASP A 16 16.93 17.60 25.15
N HIS A 17 15.85 16.82 24.94
CA HIS A 17 14.66 16.85 25.81
C HIS A 17 14.95 16.51 27.27
N GLN A 18 15.79 15.50 27.51
CA GLN A 18 16.17 15.09 28.87
C GLN A 18 17.05 16.13 29.58
N ALA A 19 17.88 16.85 28.81
CA ALA A 19 18.74 17.91 29.34
C ALA A 19 17.97 19.21 29.64
N LEU A 20 16.85 19.46 28.97
CA LEU A 20 16.05 20.69 29.08
C LEU A 20 15.00 20.68 30.21
N ALA A 21 15.02 19.69 31.11
CA ALA A 21 14.12 19.64 32.27
C ALA A 21 14.29 20.82 33.28
N GLN A 22 15.10 21.84 32.97
CA GLN A 22 15.38 23.01 33.83
C GLN A 22 15.39 24.40 33.15
N GLU A 23 15.22 24.57 31.82
CA GLU A 23 15.22 25.91 31.17
C GLU A 23 14.29 26.03 29.95
N ASP A 24 13.94 27.28 29.56
CA ASP A 24 13.03 27.65 28.47
C ASP A 24 13.27 26.88 27.15
N TYR A 25 12.18 26.44 26.52
CA TYR A 25 12.20 25.61 25.30
C TYR A 25 12.91 26.33 24.14
N PRO A 26 14.13 25.91 23.73
CA PRO A 26 14.91 26.68 22.77
C PRO A 26 14.34 26.51 21.35
N ILE A 27 14.25 27.61 20.58
CA ILE A 27 13.81 27.63 19.17
C ILE A 27 14.56 26.58 18.31
N LYS A 28 15.81 26.27 18.67
CA LYS A 28 16.61 25.21 18.02
C LYS A 28 15.98 23.82 18.14
N LEU A 29 15.35 23.48 19.27
CA LEU A 29 14.69 22.19 19.48
C LEU A 29 13.45 22.05 18.60
N VAL A 30 12.63 23.11 18.52
CA VAL A 30 11.45 23.15 17.65
C VAL A 30 11.83 22.96 16.18
N ASN A 31 12.95 23.54 15.74
CA ASN A 31 13.44 23.35 14.37
C ASN A 31 13.89 21.91 14.12
N LYS A 32 14.60 21.28 15.07
CA LYS A 32 15.00 19.87 14.96
C LYS A 32 13.80 18.93 14.89
N GLU A 33 12.74 19.18 15.67
CA GLU A 33 11.50 18.40 15.61
C GLU A 33 10.82 18.51 14.24
N LYS A 34 10.75 19.73 13.70
CA LYS A 34 10.22 19.97 12.34
C LYS A 34 11.04 19.23 11.29
N ASP A 35 12.37 19.36 11.32
CA ASP A 35 13.27 18.68 10.37
C ASP A 35 13.09 17.16 10.45
N LEU A 36 13.02 16.60 11.66
CA LEU A 36 12.78 15.17 11.88
C LEU A 36 11.43 14.74 11.28
N SER A 37 10.37 15.51 11.52
CA SER A 37 9.05 15.22 10.95
C SER A 37 9.04 15.24 9.42
N LEU A 38 9.76 16.18 8.80
CA LEU A 38 9.86 16.30 7.35
C LEU A 38 10.62 15.12 6.74
N LEU A 39 11.71 14.71 7.39
CA LEU A 39 12.52 13.56 6.95
C LEU A 39 11.72 12.26 7.06
N TYR A 40 10.99 12.05 8.17
CA TYR A 40 10.09 10.91 8.30
C TYR A 40 8.94 10.93 7.28
N GLY A 41 8.36 12.09 7.00
CA GLY A 41 7.36 12.23 5.95
C GLY A 41 7.90 11.86 4.57
N THR A 42 9.15 12.24 4.28
CA THR A 42 9.84 11.86 3.04
C THR A 42 10.11 10.35 2.99
N LEU A 43 10.53 9.76 4.11
CA LEU A 43 10.74 8.32 4.22
C LEU A 43 9.44 7.54 3.98
N ARG A 44 8.36 7.92 4.65
CA ARG A 44 7.02 7.33 4.44
C ARG A 44 6.62 7.38 2.98
N LYS A 45 6.73 8.55 2.35
CA LYS A 45 6.38 8.71 0.93
C LYS A 45 7.19 7.76 0.05
N LYS A 46 8.48 7.60 0.31
CA LYS A 46 9.34 6.69 -0.46
C LYS A 46 8.96 5.22 -0.22
N MET A 47 8.67 4.84 1.02
CA MET A 47 8.18 3.49 1.37
C MET A 47 6.84 3.21 0.68
N TYR A 48 5.90 4.15 0.75
CA TYR A 48 4.61 4.09 0.09
C TYR A 48 4.77 3.84 -1.42
N THR A 49 5.57 4.64 -2.12
CA THR A 49 5.79 4.42 -3.57
C THR A 49 6.47 3.08 -3.87
N THR A 50 7.40 2.66 -3.00
CA THR A 50 8.10 1.37 -3.15
C THR A 50 7.12 0.20 -3.05
N VAL A 51 6.24 0.23 -2.04
CA VAL A 51 5.24 -0.81 -1.81
C VAL A 51 4.20 -0.81 -2.92
N ARG A 52 3.65 0.36 -3.26
CA ARG A 52 2.65 0.51 -4.33
C ARG A 52 3.13 -0.05 -5.67
N ASP A 53 4.39 0.22 -6.03
CA ASP A 53 4.94 -0.14 -7.34
C ASP A 53 5.52 -1.58 -7.37
N SER A 54 5.55 -2.25 -6.21
CA SER A 54 6.28 -3.52 -6.03
C SER A 54 5.69 -4.71 -6.78
N SER A 55 4.36 -4.89 -6.79
CA SER A 55 3.74 -6.04 -7.45
C SER A 55 3.89 -5.99 -8.97
N ALA A 56 3.88 -4.79 -9.55
CA ALA A 56 4.17 -4.60 -10.97
C ALA A 56 5.62 -4.96 -11.35
N HIS A 57 6.59 -4.77 -10.44
CA HIS A 57 8.01 -5.01 -10.71
C HIS A 57 8.75 -5.68 -9.53
N PRO A 58 8.41 -6.93 -9.15
CA PRO A 58 8.90 -7.54 -7.91
C PRO A 58 10.42 -7.63 -7.84
N SER A 59 11.07 -8.00 -8.95
CA SER A 59 12.52 -8.13 -9.05
C SER A 59 13.27 -6.84 -8.73
N ARG A 60 12.71 -5.68 -9.06
CA ARG A 60 13.31 -4.36 -8.79
C ARG A 60 13.20 -3.95 -7.34
N TYR A 61 12.09 -4.33 -6.69
CA TYR A 61 11.73 -3.82 -5.36
C TYR A 61 12.01 -4.82 -4.24
N LYS A 62 12.29 -6.10 -4.54
CA LYS A 62 12.47 -7.17 -3.55
C LYS A 62 13.37 -6.77 -2.37
N GLU A 63 14.58 -6.31 -2.65
CA GLU A 63 15.53 -5.90 -1.60
C GLU A 63 15.04 -4.67 -0.83
N LEU A 64 14.41 -3.72 -1.52
CA LEU A 64 13.84 -2.52 -0.90
C LEU A 64 12.70 -2.86 0.06
N LEU A 65 11.89 -3.88 -0.26
CA LEU A 65 10.79 -4.31 0.61
C LEU A 65 11.29 -4.91 1.93
N VAL A 66 12.45 -5.58 1.92
CA VAL A 66 13.08 -6.06 3.15
C VAL A 66 13.41 -4.87 4.06
N TYR A 67 13.97 -3.79 3.51
CA TYR A 67 14.22 -2.57 4.27
C TYR A 67 12.93 -1.88 4.72
N VAL A 68 11.90 -1.84 3.87
CA VAL A 68 10.57 -1.30 4.24
C VAL A 68 9.99 -2.07 5.43
N ALA A 69 9.97 -3.41 5.35
CA ALA A 69 9.44 -4.26 6.40
C ALA A 69 10.20 -4.07 7.71
N TYR A 70 11.54 -4.03 7.63
CA TYR A 70 12.40 -3.74 8.79
C TYR A 70 12.07 -2.39 9.43
N ILE A 71 11.96 -1.32 8.63
CA ILE A 71 11.66 0.03 9.15
C ILE A 71 10.29 0.06 9.83
N ILE A 72 9.26 -0.56 9.23
CA ILE A 72 7.91 -0.60 9.83
C ILE A 72 7.96 -1.30 11.18
N LEU A 73 8.54 -2.49 11.28
CA LEU A 73 8.63 -3.24 12.53
C LEU A 73 9.40 -2.46 13.60
N GLU A 74 10.49 -1.80 13.21
CA GLU A 74 11.29 -1.00 14.13
C GLU A 74 10.53 0.26 14.61
N GLU A 75 9.82 0.97 13.74
CA GLU A 75 9.00 2.11 14.16
C GLU A 75 7.77 1.69 14.98
N GLU A 76 7.19 0.52 14.72
CA GLU A 76 6.12 -0.06 15.55
C GLU A 76 6.58 -0.36 16.97
N LYS A 77 7.78 -0.92 17.16
CA LYS A 77 8.38 -1.13 18.49
C LYS A 77 8.63 0.17 19.25
N ARG A 78 8.79 1.29 18.54
CA ARG A 78 9.05 2.63 19.10
C ARG A 78 7.79 3.46 19.28
N GLN A 79 6.61 2.88 19.08
CA GLN A 79 5.35 3.57 19.36
C GLN A 79 5.31 4.04 20.81
N GLY A 80 4.99 5.32 21.00
CA GLY A 80 4.94 5.96 22.32
C GLY A 80 6.22 6.69 22.73
N GLU A 81 7.32 6.60 21.98
CA GLU A 81 8.49 7.46 22.21
C GLU A 81 8.26 8.91 21.73
N PRO A 82 8.91 9.92 22.33
CA PRO A 82 8.88 11.29 21.80
C PRO A 82 9.36 11.35 20.35
N GLY A 83 8.54 11.94 19.47
CA GLY A 83 8.79 11.97 18.02
C GLY A 83 8.52 10.66 17.29
N ALA A 84 7.87 9.68 17.94
CA ALA A 84 7.33 8.49 17.28
C ALA A 84 6.18 8.87 16.35
N MET A 85 6.13 8.18 15.23
CA MET A 85 5.19 8.42 14.17
C MET A 85 4.30 7.19 14.05
N GLN A 86 2.97 7.35 14.11
CA GLN A 86 2.01 6.24 14.09
C GLN A 86 1.54 5.93 12.67
N GLY A 87 0.89 4.79 12.46
CA GLY A 87 0.23 4.49 11.18
C GLY A 87 1.12 3.82 10.13
N TRP A 88 2.29 3.29 10.48
CA TRP A 88 3.22 2.73 9.48
C TRP A 88 2.67 1.50 8.76
N ARG A 89 1.94 0.66 9.48
CA ARG A 89 1.33 -0.55 8.92
C ARG A 89 0.09 -0.23 8.09
N GLU A 90 -0.68 0.74 8.54
CA GLU A 90 -1.83 1.29 7.84
C GLU A 90 -1.39 1.93 6.53
N GLU A 91 -0.36 2.77 6.55
CA GLU A 91 0.25 3.37 5.36
C GLU A 91 0.79 2.32 4.39
N TRP A 92 1.38 1.23 4.91
CA TRP A 92 1.81 0.10 4.08
C TRP A 92 0.62 -0.59 3.41
N ARG A 93 -0.45 -0.89 4.16
CA ARG A 93 -1.68 -1.48 3.60
C ARG A 93 -2.31 -0.56 2.55
N ASP A 94 -2.34 0.75 2.79
CA ASP A 94 -2.88 1.73 1.85
C ASP A 94 -2.03 1.80 0.57
N ALA A 95 -0.72 1.67 0.67
CA ALA A 95 0.16 1.56 -0.49
C ALA A 95 -0.13 0.29 -1.31
N VAL A 96 -0.32 -0.86 -0.63
CA VAL A 96 -0.73 -2.12 -1.28
C VAL A 96 -2.06 -1.94 -2.01
N LEU A 97 -3.08 -1.41 -1.33
CA LEU A 97 -4.40 -1.17 -1.88
C LEU A 97 -4.35 -0.27 -3.12
N ASN A 98 -3.56 0.80 -3.08
CA ASN A 98 -3.41 1.68 -4.24
C ASN A 98 -2.65 1.01 -5.39
N GLY A 99 -1.67 0.15 -5.12
CA GLY A 99 -1.00 -0.65 -6.14
C GLY A 99 -1.96 -1.63 -6.82
N VAL A 100 -2.83 -2.26 -6.05
CA VAL A 100 -3.92 -3.11 -6.55
C VAL A 100 -4.89 -2.30 -7.41
N ARG A 101 -5.38 -1.15 -6.94
CA ARG A 101 -6.24 -0.25 -7.73
C ARG A 101 -5.59 0.15 -9.05
N ASP A 102 -4.29 0.45 -9.06
CA ASP A 102 -3.56 0.81 -10.27
C ASP A 102 -3.38 -0.37 -11.24
N THR A 103 -3.35 -1.60 -10.73
CA THR A 103 -3.38 -2.83 -11.54
C THR A 103 -4.74 -3.01 -12.20
N LEU A 104 -5.84 -2.90 -11.43
CA LEU A 104 -7.19 -3.04 -11.97
C LEU A 104 -7.54 -1.95 -13.00
N LYS A 105 -7.10 -0.70 -12.80
CA LYS A 105 -7.30 0.40 -13.76
C LYS A 105 -6.67 0.16 -15.13
N LYS A 106 -5.62 -0.67 -15.21
CA LYS A 106 -4.94 -1.00 -16.48
C LYS A 106 -5.69 -2.06 -17.27
N VAL A 107 -6.67 -2.74 -16.67
CA VAL A 107 -7.48 -3.74 -17.36
C VAL A 107 -8.35 -3.05 -18.42
N PRO A 108 -8.28 -3.46 -19.69
CA PRO A 108 -9.03 -2.83 -20.77
C PRO A 108 -10.53 -2.85 -20.51
N LEU A 109 -11.19 -1.70 -20.73
CA LEU A 109 -12.64 -1.55 -20.64
C LEU A 109 -13.13 -0.92 -21.94
N ASP A 110 -13.66 -1.75 -22.84
CA ASP A 110 -14.24 -1.29 -24.10
C ASP A 110 -15.52 -0.47 -23.83
N SER A 111 -15.83 0.46 -24.75
CA SER A 111 -17.15 1.08 -24.77
C SER A 111 -18.19 0.09 -25.30
N ARG A 112 -19.45 0.31 -24.94
CA ARG A 112 -20.54 -0.56 -25.38
C ARG A 112 -20.70 -0.55 -26.91
N GLU A 113 -20.44 0.59 -27.54
CA GLU A 113 -20.49 0.76 -28.99
C GLU A 113 -19.37 -0.01 -29.69
N GLN A 114 -18.23 -0.17 -29.02
CA GLN A 114 -17.08 -0.92 -29.53
C GLN A 114 -17.27 -2.43 -29.41
N ASN A 115 -17.91 -2.89 -28.33
CA ASN A 115 -18.04 -4.31 -28.02
C ASN A 115 -19.38 -4.61 -27.33
N ALA A 116 -20.23 -5.39 -28.01
CA ALA A 116 -21.52 -5.80 -27.44
C ALA A 116 -21.38 -6.64 -26.15
N SER A 117 -20.21 -7.25 -25.92
CA SER A 117 -19.87 -8.01 -24.72
C SER A 117 -18.80 -7.32 -23.86
N TRP A 118 -18.69 -5.98 -23.97
CA TRP A 118 -17.70 -5.15 -23.26
C TRP A 118 -17.51 -5.55 -21.79
N LEU A 119 -18.61 -5.74 -21.05
CA LEU A 119 -18.57 -6.01 -19.62
C LEU A 119 -18.10 -7.43 -19.32
N ALA A 120 -18.65 -8.44 -20.02
CA ALA A 120 -18.24 -9.83 -19.82
C ALA A 120 -16.75 -10.03 -20.15
N VAL A 121 -16.26 -9.41 -21.23
CA VAL A 121 -14.84 -9.42 -21.60
C VAL A 121 -14.00 -8.74 -20.52
N HIS A 122 -14.40 -7.54 -20.10
CA HIS A 122 -13.69 -6.80 -19.06
C HIS A 122 -13.59 -7.60 -17.75
N LEU A 123 -14.70 -8.16 -17.26
CA LEU A 123 -14.73 -8.96 -16.03
C LEU A 123 -13.85 -10.21 -16.12
N GLY A 124 -13.81 -10.87 -17.27
CA GLY A 124 -12.90 -11.98 -17.54
C GLY A 124 -11.43 -11.58 -17.45
N LEU A 125 -11.06 -10.43 -18.03
CA LEU A 125 -9.71 -9.88 -17.95
C LEU A 125 -9.36 -9.39 -16.54
N LEU A 126 -10.33 -8.80 -15.83
CA LEU A 126 -10.19 -8.31 -14.46
C LEU A 126 -9.82 -9.44 -13.49
N GLY A 127 -10.60 -10.54 -13.53
CA GLY A 127 -10.33 -11.71 -12.70
C GLY A 127 -8.98 -12.36 -13.03
N LYS A 128 -8.63 -12.44 -14.32
CA LYS A 128 -7.33 -12.95 -14.76
C LYS A 128 -6.17 -12.09 -14.21
N ALA A 129 -6.26 -10.77 -14.36
CA ALA A 129 -5.23 -9.85 -13.87
C ALA A 129 -5.04 -9.94 -12.35
N ALA A 130 -6.14 -10.05 -11.59
CA ALA A 130 -6.09 -10.23 -10.15
C ALA A 130 -5.38 -11.53 -9.74
N VAL A 131 -5.74 -12.66 -10.37
CA VAL A 131 -5.10 -13.96 -10.10
C VAL A 131 -3.62 -13.95 -10.46
N GLU A 132 -3.25 -13.37 -11.61
CA GLU A 132 -1.86 -13.28 -12.05
C GLU A 132 -0.99 -12.44 -11.09
N ASP A 133 -1.52 -11.31 -10.60
CA ASP A 133 -0.81 -10.48 -9.63
C ASP A 133 -0.74 -11.13 -8.25
N LEU A 134 -1.82 -11.76 -7.76
CA LEU A 134 -1.80 -12.51 -6.50
C LEU A 134 -0.82 -13.69 -6.54
N MET A 135 -0.74 -14.40 -7.67
CA MET A 135 0.25 -15.46 -7.86
C MET A 135 1.67 -14.90 -7.76
N ARG A 136 1.93 -13.75 -8.39
CA ARG A 136 3.21 -13.05 -8.32
C ARG A 136 3.56 -12.60 -6.90
N VAL A 137 2.60 -12.06 -6.16
CA VAL A 137 2.76 -11.70 -4.73
C VAL A 137 3.19 -12.93 -3.94
N LYS A 138 2.51 -14.06 -4.13
CA LYS A 138 2.78 -15.32 -3.44
C LYS A 138 4.16 -15.87 -3.75
N THR A 139 4.61 -15.80 -5.01
CA THR A 139 5.88 -16.40 -5.44
C THR A 139 7.09 -15.50 -5.24
N GLU A 140 6.94 -14.18 -5.38
CA GLU A 140 8.07 -13.26 -5.44
C GLU A 140 8.13 -12.30 -4.25
N LEU A 141 7.00 -11.75 -3.83
CA LEU A 141 6.97 -10.70 -2.80
C LEU A 141 6.92 -11.24 -1.38
N LEU A 142 6.24 -12.37 -1.15
CA LEU A 142 6.04 -12.95 0.18
C LEU A 142 7.37 -13.14 0.94
N SER A 143 8.42 -13.57 0.24
CA SER A 143 9.77 -13.78 0.81
C SER A 143 10.49 -12.49 1.27
N SER A 144 9.95 -11.31 0.95
CA SER A 144 10.56 -10.01 1.28
C SER A 144 10.10 -9.45 2.62
N TYR A 145 9.13 -10.11 3.27
CA TYR A 145 8.49 -9.66 4.50
C TYR A 145 8.60 -10.75 5.58
N SER A 146 8.51 -10.35 6.85
CA SER A 146 8.29 -11.30 7.95
C SER A 146 6.85 -11.80 7.96
N GLU A 147 6.61 -12.91 8.65
CA GLU A 147 5.28 -13.51 8.81
C GLU A 147 4.27 -12.54 9.45
N ASP A 148 4.74 -11.61 10.29
CA ASP A 148 3.92 -10.60 10.99
C ASP A 148 3.15 -9.66 10.05
N PHE A 149 3.50 -9.62 8.76
CA PHE A 149 2.81 -8.79 7.78
C PHE A 149 1.56 -9.42 7.21
N ASN A 150 1.40 -10.75 7.29
CA ASN A 150 0.30 -11.45 6.61
C ASN A 150 0.10 -10.96 5.17
N VAL A 151 1.22 -10.84 4.42
CA VAL A 151 1.26 -10.13 3.13
C VAL A 151 0.20 -10.65 2.18
N PHE A 152 0.15 -11.97 1.97
CA PHE A 152 -0.77 -12.57 1.01
C PHE A 152 -2.23 -12.26 1.36
N GLU A 153 -2.63 -12.44 2.62
CA GLU A 153 -3.98 -12.12 3.10
C GLU A 153 -4.32 -10.63 2.98
N THR A 154 -3.34 -9.76 3.20
CA THR A 154 -3.50 -8.31 3.02
C THR A 154 -3.76 -7.99 1.55
N TYR A 155 -2.99 -8.56 0.63
CA TYR A 155 -3.20 -8.37 -0.80
C TYR A 155 -4.57 -8.90 -1.25
N VAL A 156 -4.96 -10.11 -0.80
CA VAL A 156 -6.29 -10.67 -1.08
C VAL A 156 -7.39 -9.73 -0.59
N SER A 157 -7.30 -9.25 0.64
CA SER A 157 -8.26 -8.29 1.21
C SER A 157 -8.32 -6.98 0.40
N CYS A 158 -7.16 -6.44 0.01
CA CYS A 158 -7.09 -5.24 -0.84
C CYS A 158 -7.67 -5.47 -2.25
N TYR A 159 -7.51 -6.68 -2.81
CA TYR A 159 -8.14 -7.06 -4.06
C TYR A 159 -9.66 -7.12 -3.94
N HIS A 160 -10.21 -7.74 -2.90
CA HIS A 160 -11.65 -7.73 -2.66
C HIS A 160 -12.20 -6.31 -2.53
N GLU A 161 -11.56 -5.45 -1.74
CA GLU A 161 -11.96 -4.05 -1.59
C GLU A 161 -11.92 -3.29 -2.94
N ALA A 162 -10.81 -3.39 -3.67
CA ALA A 162 -10.64 -2.66 -4.93
C ALA A 162 -11.56 -3.18 -6.05
N VAL A 163 -11.81 -4.50 -6.10
CA VAL A 163 -12.77 -5.10 -7.06
C VAL A 163 -14.19 -4.68 -6.70
N GLU A 164 -14.59 -4.72 -5.43
CA GLU A 164 -15.91 -4.26 -5.00
C GLU A 164 -16.18 -2.81 -5.41
N GLU A 165 -15.23 -1.91 -5.12
CA GLU A 165 -15.30 -0.50 -5.53
C GLU A 165 -15.43 -0.34 -7.04
N HIS A 166 -14.70 -1.17 -7.80
CA HIS A 166 -14.72 -1.13 -9.25
C HIS A 166 -16.04 -1.65 -9.82
N LEU A 167 -16.56 -2.77 -9.29
CA LEU A 167 -17.84 -3.34 -9.69
C LEU A 167 -19.00 -2.39 -9.40
N LYS A 168 -18.99 -1.70 -8.24
CA LYS A 168 -19.98 -0.66 -7.91
C LYS A 168 -20.02 0.45 -8.97
N LYS A 169 -18.86 0.93 -9.42
CA LYS A 169 -18.76 1.94 -10.50
C LYS A 169 -19.20 1.40 -11.86
N LEU A 170 -18.98 0.12 -12.14
CA LEU A 170 -19.45 -0.50 -13.37
C LEU A 170 -20.97 -0.65 -13.37
N LEU A 171 -21.56 -1.02 -12.24
CA LEU A 171 -23.00 -1.18 -12.07
C LEU A 171 -23.77 0.09 -12.46
N GLU A 172 -23.25 1.28 -12.14
CA GLU A 172 -23.82 2.58 -12.53
C GLU A 172 -23.93 2.76 -14.06
N LYS A 173 -23.12 2.03 -14.84
CA LYS A 173 -23.08 2.09 -16.32
C LYS A 173 -23.90 0.98 -16.98
N VAL A 174 -24.41 0.02 -16.20
CA VAL A 174 -25.16 -1.13 -16.74
C VAL A 174 -26.59 -0.74 -17.02
N THR A 175 -27.04 -0.96 -18.26
CA THR A 175 -28.44 -0.71 -18.64
C THR A 175 -29.09 -1.90 -19.36
N GLU A 176 -28.32 -2.95 -19.69
CA GLU A 176 -28.82 -4.10 -20.44
C GLU A 176 -28.84 -5.35 -19.56
N LEU A 177 -29.87 -6.19 -19.72
CA LEU A 177 -30.05 -7.39 -18.91
C LEU A 177 -28.86 -8.35 -19.01
N LYS A 178 -28.25 -8.49 -20.20
CA LYS A 178 -27.06 -9.32 -20.42
C LYS A 178 -25.86 -8.88 -19.57
N ASP A 179 -25.72 -7.58 -19.33
CA ASP A 179 -24.61 -6.99 -18.57
C ASP A 179 -24.86 -7.19 -17.06
N TYR A 180 -26.11 -7.13 -16.61
CA TYR A 180 -26.47 -7.58 -15.26
C TYR A 180 -26.16 -9.06 -15.04
N TYR A 181 -26.48 -9.93 -16.00
CA TYR A 181 -26.13 -11.34 -15.93
C TYR A 181 -24.61 -11.55 -15.88
N ALA A 182 -23.84 -10.80 -16.68
CA ALA A 182 -22.38 -10.89 -16.65
C ALA A 182 -21.79 -10.50 -15.28
N LEU A 183 -22.32 -9.46 -14.63
CA LEU A 183 -21.90 -9.08 -13.27
C LEU A 183 -22.25 -10.15 -12.24
N LEU A 184 -23.49 -10.64 -12.26
CA LEU A 184 -23.93 -11.68 -11.31
C LEU A 184 -23.13 -12.97 -11.50
N ASP A 185 -22.90 -13.39 -12.74
CA ASP A 185 -22.09 -14.57 -13.03
C ASP A 185 -20.65 -14.39 -12.53
N PHE A 186 -20.05 -13.22 -12.74
CA PHE A 186 -18.72 -12.93 -12.24
C PHE A 186 -18.64 -13.01 -10.72
N ILE A 187 -19.57 -12.36 -10.01
CA ILE A 187 -19.58 -12.32 -8.54
C ILE A 187 -19.86 -13.70 -7.94
N ILE A 188 -20.78 -14.46 -8.50
CA ILE A 188 -21.24 -15.73 -7.90
C ILE A 188 -20.31 -16.90 -8.26
N HIS A 189 -19.80 -16.94 -9.51
CA HIS A 189 -19.13 -18.13 -10.02
C HIS A 189 -17.64 -17.93 -10.32
N ARG A 190 -17.16 -16.70 -10.49
CA ARG A 190 -15.80 -16.44 -11.00
C ARG A 190 -14.89 -15.67 -10.06
N TYR A 191 -15.45 -14.91 -9.13
CA TYR A 191 -14.72 -14.12 -8.14
C TYR A 191 -15.28 -14.44 -6.73
N PRO A 192 -14.97 -15.62 -6.17
CA PRO A 192 -15.36 -15.96 -4.81
C PRO A 192 -14.61 -15.12 -3.78
#